data_AF-A0A7X8BPV7-F1
#
_entry.id   AF-A0A7X8BPV7-F1
#
_cell.length_a   1.000
_cell.length_b   1.000
_cell.length_c   1.000
_cell.angle_alpha   90.00
_cell.angle_beta   90.00
_cell.angle_gamma   90.00
#
_symmetry.space_group_name_H-M   'P 1'
#
loop_
_entity.id
_entity.type
_entity.pdbx_description
1 polymer ?
#
loop_
_entity_poly.entity_id
_entity_poly.type
_entity_poly.pdbx_seq_one_letter_code
_entity_poly.pdbx_strand_id
1 'polypeptide(L)'
;MSQPCPLCGKAKPDETLFCGECERRIRSDYEVKVPENEAPGPTRQGRPEREEVPQRQEISENEIVGPGQSDDKHHEIPGPVEDPERDEGPEREEDLEPNGIKPKKRKRFVAPLLFLLVVLLLGGAFLIYNETVRKENLERSGWETALKLNSVGGYLAYMEAFPHGIHSKEAQEGLLLLKSEEASAWEQMKASGNTSELRGFITRHPESPYAPLIERRLDSLSWIGALQVNTPESYSEYLMQSERGELRGEYELVARERYSMLHQSSPVVDTEIENIRNTISGFYAALSGTNHDGAFQYLAPTVSRFFSSGAASRERIAGELLMARTRAQGATLSFTPGIEAVRYERNARERYVVNVPLTKSYVRDGVTERVPGYVVHMEMNPDFQISSIYETKPHPDAP
;
A
#
# COMPACT_ATOMS: atom_id res chain seq x y z
N MET A 1 14.83 34.74 -16.64
CA MET A 1 14.37 35.86 -15.80
C MET A 1 13.37 35.30 -14.82
N SER A 2 13.76 35.16 -13.55
CA SER A 2 12.99 34.43 -12.54
C SER A 2 11.53 34.89 -12.46
N GLN A 3 10.63 34.06 -12.94
CA GLN A 3 9.19 34.30 -12.91
C GLN A 3 8.63 34.16 -11.48
N PRO A 4 7.48 34.78 -11.16
CA PRO A 4 6.74 34.46 -9.94
C PRO A 4 6.12 33.05 -10.03
N CYS A 5 6.14 32.31 -8.93
CA CYS A 5 5.46 31.02 -8.79
C CYS A 5 3.96 31.23 -8.57
N PRO A 6 3.06 30.61 -9.38
CA PRO A 6 1.61 30.88 -9.31
C PRO A 6 1.00 30.57 -7.93
N LEU A 7 1.53 29.59 -7.21
CA LEU A 7 1.01 29.20 -5.88
C LEU A 7 1.46 30.10 -4.70
N CYS A 8 2.49 30.94 -4.84
CA CYS A 8 3.02 31.69 -3.69
C CYS A 8 3.69 33.05 -4.00
N GLY A 9 3.75 33.47 -5.26
CA GLY A 9 4.42 34.70 -5.70
C GLY A 9 5.95 34.70 -5.61
N LYS A 10 6.58 33.78 -4.87
CA LYS A 10 8.05 33.66 -4.77
C LYS A 10 8.67 33.37 -6.14
N ALA A 11 9.90 33.82 -6.35
CA ALA A 11 10.67 33.52 -7.55
C ALA A 11 10.80 32.01 -7.80
N LYS A 12 10.63 31.57 -9.06
CA LYS A 12 10.91 30.22 -9.55
C LYS A 12 11.94 30.24 -10.70
N PRO A 13 12.59 29.11 -10.99
CA PRO A 13 13.29 28.90 -12.27
C PRO A 13 12.39 29.17 -13.48
N ASP A 14 13.02 29.52 -14.60
CA ASP A 14 12.34 29.71 -15.88
C ASP A 14 11.76 28.37 -16.41
N GLU A 15 12.47 27.25 -16.18
CA GLU A 15 12.17 25.91 -16.71
C GLU A 15 11.18 25.07 -15.88
N THR A 16 10.79 25.51 -14.68
CA THR A 16 9.84 24.78 -13.81
C THR A 16 8.52 25.53 -13.71
N LEU A 17 7.38 24.82 -13.56
CA LEU A 17 6.07 25.47 -13.35
C LEU A 17 5.96 26.17 -11.98
N PHE A 18 6.56 25.58 -10.95
CA PHE A 18 6.54 26.08 -9.57
C PHE A 18 7.96 26.34 -9.07
N CYS A 19 8.12 27.09 -7.97
CA CYS A 19 9.39 27.10 -7.25
C CYS A 19 9.57 25.75 -6.52
N GLY A 20 10.82 25.29 -6.34
CA GLY A 20 11.12 24.00 -5.70
C GLY A 20 10.68 23.86 -4.23
N GLU A 21 10.10 24.90 -3.63
CA GLU A 21 9.36 24.83 -2.36
C GLU A 21 7.90 24.45 -2.62
N CYS A 22 7.20 25.17 -3.53
CA CYS A 22 5.84 24.82 -3.94
C CYS A 22 5.74 23.49 -4.68
N GLU A 23 6.74 23.10 -5.47
CA GLU A 23 6.78 21.78 -6.13
C GLU A 23 6.87 20.65 -5.11
N ARG A 24 7.71 20.80 -4.07
CA ARG A 24 7.72 19.87 -2.93
C ARG A 24 6.39 19.89 -2.19
N ARG A 25 5.86 21.06 -1.84
CA ARG A 25 4.52 21.19 -1.23
C ARG A 25 3.41 20.51 -2.06
N ILE A 26 3.41 20.63 -3.39
CA ILE A 26 2.45 19.90 -4.25
C ILE A 26 2.56 18.37 -4.06
N ARG A 27 3.79 17.87 -3.88
CA ARG A 27 4.09 16.45 -3.63
C ARG A 27 4.05 16.04 -2.14
N SER A 28 3.97 16.97 -1.18
CA SER A 28 4.17 16.70 0.27
C SER A 28 3.27 17.45 1.25
N ASP A 29 2.35 18.34 0.82
CA ASP A 29 1.45 19.11 1.72
C ASP A 29 0.41 18.25 2.47
N TYR A 30 0.52 16.94 2.35
CA TYR A 30 -0.29 15.95 3.04
C TYR A 30 0.47 15.25 4.17
N GLU A 31 1.66 15.76 4.55
CA GLU A 31 2.19 15.64 5.91
C GLU A 31 1.27 16.37 6.92
N VAL A 32 0.07 15.84 7.11
CA VAL A 32 -0.65 15.98 8.37
C VAL A 32 0.30 15.49 9.45
N LYS A 33 0.61 16.34 10.44
CA LYS A 33 1.36 15.91 11.61
C LYS A 33 0.53 14.84 12.34
N VAL A 34 0.89 13.59 12.09
CA VAL A 34 0.37 12.43 12.83
C VAL A 34 0.64 12.71 14.31
N PRO A 35 -0.37 12.68 15.19
CA PRO A 35 -0.12 12.67 16.62
C PRO A 35 0.73 11.44 16.93
N GLU A 36 1.92 11.64 17.49
CA GLU A 36 2.73 10.54 18.03
C GLU A 36 1.97 9.96 19.23
N ASN A 37 1.13 8.94 18.96
CA ASN A 37 0.62 8.08 20.00
C ASN A 37 1.82 7.46 20.72
N GLU A 38 1.86 7.65 22.04
CA GLU A 38 3.05 7.47 22.86
C GLU A 38 3.66 6.07 22.70
N ALA A 39 4.86 5.99 22.12
CA ALA A 39 5.65 4.78 22.08
C ALA A 39 6.56 4.72 23.33
N PRO A 40 6.31 3.82 24.31
CA PRO A 40 7.10 3.77 25.54
C PRO A 40 8.47 3.11 25.31
N GLY A 41 9.49 3.92 24.99
CA GLY A 41 10.88 3.48 24.78
C GLY A 41 11.88 4.28 25.62
N PRO A 42 12.58 3.68 26.62
CA PRO A 42 13.39 4.44 27.56
C PRO A 42 14.78 4.83 27.01
N THR A 43 15.16 6.08 27.25
CA THR A 43 16.52 6.58 26.99
C THR A 43 17.58 5.77 27.75
N ARG A 44 18.50 5.11 27.04
CA ARG A 44 19.77 4.65 27.61
C ARG A 44 20.97 5.07 26.76
N GLN A 45 21.97 5.57 27.46
CA GLN A 45 23.22 6.07 26.91
C GLN A 45 24.21 4.91 26.68
N GLY A 46 25.19 5.14 25.79
CA GLY A 46 26.44 4.38 25.76
C GLY A 46 26.60 3.42 24.59
N ARG A 47 27.40 3.85 23.60
CA ARG A 47 28.05 2.96 22.61
C ARG A 47 29.53 3.33 22.52
N PRO A 48 30.44 2.35 22.66
CA PRO A 48 31.77 2.42 22.08
C PRO A 48 31.88 1.62 20.77
N GLU A 49 32.70 2.19 19.89
CA GLU A 49 33.38 1.76 18.66
C GLU A 49 33.47 0.29 18.17
N ARG A 50 33.88 0.18 16.89
CA ARG A 50 34.39 -0.97 16.10
C ARG A 50 33.36 -2.01 15.61
N GLU A 51 33.61 -2.73 14.50
CA GLU A 51 34.80 -2.77 13.61
C GLU A 51 34.40 -2.77 12.11
N GLU A 52 35.37 -2.66 11.19
CA GLU A 52 35.17 -2.46 9.74
C GLU A 52 35.43 -3.75 8.88
N VAL A 53 35.35 -3.60 7.54
CA VAL A 53 35.98 -4.46 6.47
C VAL A 53 35.21 -5.75 6.06
N PRO A 54 35.01 -6.06 4.75
CA PRO A 54 34.90 -5.19 3.55
C PRO A 54 33.75 -5.58 2.59
N GLN A 55 33.66 -4.91 1.44
CA GLN A 55 32.84 -5.29 0.27
C GLN A 55 33.38 -6.55 -0.44
N ARG A 56 32.53 -7.22 -1.25
CA ARG A 56 32.94 -8.20 -2.27
C ARG A 56 32.49 -7.74 -3.67
N GLN A 57 33.26 -8.13 -4.68
CA GLN A 57 33.29 -7.49 -6.00
C GLN A 57 32.14 -7.91 -6.93
N GLU A 58 31.83 -7.01 -7.85
CA GLU A 58 31.18 -7.31 -9.13
C GLU A 58 32.03 -8.32 -9.94
N ILE A 59 31.37 -9.15 -10.75
CA ILE A 59 32.00 -9.90 -11.83
C ILE A 59 31.10 -9.76 -13.06
N SER A 60 31.70 -9.25 -14.13
CA SER A 60 31.13 -9.28 -15.48
C SER A 60 32.00 -10.19 -16.35
N GLU A 61 31.39 -10.92 -17.28
CA GLU A 61 32.06 -11.33 -18.53
C GLU A 61 31.03 -11.75 -19.59
N ASN A 62 31.36 -11.51 -20.85
CA ASN A 62 30.68 -12.08 -22.04
C ASN A 62 31.26 -13.51 -22.28
N GLU A 63 31.13 -14.28 -23.37
CA GLU A 63 30.49 -14.28 -24.72
C GLU A 63 30.50 -15.79 -25.18
N ILE A 64 30.03 -16.32 -26.32
CA ILE A 64 29.53 -15.83 -27.62
C ILE A 64 28.22 -16.63 -27.93
N VAL A 65 27.74 -17.09 -29.11
CA VAL A 65 28.12 -17.21 -30.54
C VAL A 65 26.84 -17.00 -31.38
N GLY A 66 26.92 -16.35 -32.54
CA GLY A 66 25.89 -16.37 -33.60
C GLY A 66 26.34 -17.15 -34.84
N PRO A 67 25.42 -17.65 -35.69
CA PRO A 67 25.05 -16.94 -36.92
C PRO A 67 23.53 -17.05 -37.25
N GLY A 68 22.95 -16.42 -38.29
CA GLY A 68 23.46 -15.48 -39.30
C GLY A 68 22.80 -15.70 -40.68
N GLN A 69 22.57 -14.64 -41.47
CA GLN A 69 21.99 -14.62 -42.84
C GLN A 69 20.51 -15.08 -42.98
N SER A 70 19.74 -14.76 -44.04
CA SER A 70 19.64 -13.54 -44.89
C SER A 70 18.36 -13.60 -45.78
N ASP A 71 18.12 -12.55 -46.58
CA ASP A 71 17.38 -12.52 -47.86
C ASP A 71 15.82 -12.56 -47.94
N ASP A 72 15.25 -11.36 -48.15
CA ASP A 72 14.62 -10.89 -49.42
C ASP A 72 13.26 -11.45 -49.97
N LYS A 73 12.39 -10.48 -50.37
CA LYS A 73 11.31 -10.49 -51.41
C LYS A 73 10.00 -11.32 -51.32
N HIS A 74 8.90 -10.55 -51.26
CA HIS A 74 7.78 -10.45 -52.24
C HIS A 74 7.05 -11.72 -52.77
N HIS A 75 5.72 -11.72 -52.63
CA HIS A 75 4.79 -12.34 -53.60
C HIS A 75 3.44 -11.61 -53.69
N GLU A 76 2.65 -11.91 -54.72
CA GLU A 76 1.53 -11.09 -55.23
C GLU A 76 0.32 -11.95 -55.68
N ILE A 77 -0.90 -11.36 -55.72
CA ILE A 77 -2.05 -11.73 -56.60
C ILE A 77 -2.70 -13.12 -56.30
N PRO A 78 -3.95 -13.49 -56.73
CA PRO A 78 -5.04 -12.80 -57.47
C PRO A 78 -6.29 -12.51 -56.58
N GLY A 79 -7.47 -12.05 -57.03
CA GLY A 79 -8.04 -11.76 -58.38
C GLY A 79 -9.60 -11.75 -58.35
N PRO A 80 -10.32 -11.81 -59.50
CA PRO A 80 -10.99 -10.63 -60.07
C PRO A 80 -12.52 -10.76 -60.35
N VAL A 81 -13.19 -9.66 -60.76
CA VAL A 81 -14.47 -9.63 -61.52
C VAL A 81 -14.54 -8.35 -62.42
N GLU A 82 -15.22 -8.45 -63.57
CA GLU A 82 -15.49 -7.39 -64.58
C GLU A 82 -16.84 -6.64 -64.26
N ASP A 83 -17.50 -5.74 -65.04
CA ASP A 83 -17.55 -5.46 -66.51
C ASP A 83 -18.03 -3.97 -66.79
N PRO A 84 -18.61 -3.50 -67.93
CA PRO A 84 -18.00 -2.35 -68.67
C PRO A 84 -18.98 -1.23 -69.16
N GLU A 85 -18.80 -0.74 -70.41
CA GLU A 85 -19.48 0.34 -71.18
C GLU A 85 -18.97 1.79 -70.90
N ARG A 86 -18.38 2.58 -71.82
CA ARG A 86 -18.43 2.84 -73.30
C ARG A 86 -19.40 3.97 -73.70
N ASP A 87 -18.83 5.10 -74.16
CA ASP A 87 -19.21 5.73 -75.45
C ASP A 87 -18.02 6.53 -76.05
N GLU A 88 -18.14 7.00 -77.29
CA GLU A 88 -17.05 7.45 -78.17
C GLU A 88 -17.08 8.95 -78.52
N GLY A 89 -15.98 9.51 -79.04
CA GLY A 89 -15.99 10.78 -79.82
C GLY A 89 -14.85 11.77 -79.53
N PRO A 90 -13.96 12.08 -80.51
CA PRO A 90 -12.90 13.08 -80.38
C PRO A 90 -13.25 14.42 -81.06
N GLU A 91 -12.38 15.45 -80.95
CA GLU A 91 -11.65 15.99 -82.12
C GLU A 91 -10.66 17.16 -81.83
N ARG A 92 -9.49 17.04 -82.49
CA ARG A 92 -8.56 18.04 -83.05
C ARG A 92 -7.81 19.09 -82.19
N GLU A 93 -6.55 19.22 -82.58
CA GLU A 93 -5.56 20.25 -82.22
C GLU A 93 -5.65 21.43 -83.22
N GLU A 94 -5.27 22.64 -82.80
CA GLU A 94 -4.68 23.65 -83.69
C GLU A 94 -3.58 24.44 -82.93
N ASP A 95 -2.32 24.23 -83.28
CA ASP A 95 -1.18 25.04 -82.85
C ASP A 95 -1.10 26.35 -83.66
N LEU A 96 -0.82 27.48 -82.99
CA LEU A 96 -0.32 28.69 -83.67
C LEU A 96 0.62 29.50 -82.75
N GLU A 97 1.89 29.61 -83.17
CA GLU A 97 3.00 30.20 -82.42
C GLU A 97 3.00 31.76 -82.40
N PRO A 98 3.79 32.40 -81.51
CA PRO A 98 3.46 33.73 -80.98
C PRO A 98 4.03 34.91 -81.77
N ASN A 99 3.39 36.08 -81.61
CA ASN A 99 3.93 37.37 -82.02
C ASN A 99 4.16 38.31 -80.82
N GLY A 100 5.42 38.67 -80.56
CA GLY A 100 5.83 39.37 -79.34
C GLY A 100 5.74 40.90 -79.42
N ILE A 101 5.25 41.53 -78.34
CA ILE A 101 5.29 42.99 -78.16
C ILE A 101 6.34 43.37 -77.12
N LYS A 102 7.28 44.24 -77.51
CA LYS A 102 8.49 44.57 -76.73
C LYS A 102 8.17 45.38 -75.45
N PRO A 103 8.81 45.10 -74.30
CA PRO A 103 8.44 45.70 -73.01
C PRO A 103 8.80 47.19 -72.91
N LYS A 104 7.78 48.03 -72.68
CA LYS A 104 7.94 49.49 -72.55
C LYS A 104 8.47 49.86 -71.16
N LYS A 105 9.72 50.32 -71.07
CA LYS A 105 10.37 50.72 -69.81
C LYS A 105 9.53 51.73 -69.01
N ARG A 106 9.03 51.32 -67.84
CA ARG A 106 8.63 52.20 -66.71
C ARG A 106 9.44 51.82 -65.46
N LYS A 107 9.54 52.74 -64.49
CA LYS A 107 10.57 52.74 -63.43
C LYS A 107 10.60 51.45 -62.59
N ARG A 108 11.58 50.56 -62.84
CA ARG A 108 11.85 49.32 -62.08
C ARG A 108 12.50 49.59 -60.71
N PHE A 109 11.77 50.23 -59.80
CA PHE A 109 12.13 50.26 -58.36
C PHE A 109 10.92 50.03 -57.45
N VAL A 110 9.69 50.31 -57.91
CA VAL A 110 8.47 50.06 -57.12
C VAL A 110 8.14 48.57 -57.03
N ALA A 111 8.35 47.79 -58.09
CA ALA A 111 7.98 46.36 -58.13
C ALA A 111 8.67 45.48 -57.05
N PRO A 112 10.00 45.48 -56.88
CA PRO A 112 10.64 44.70 -55.81
C PRO A 112 10.31 45.24 -54.41
N LEU A 113 10.13 46.56 -54.28
CA LEU A 113 9.71 47.19 -53.02
C LEU A 113 8.29 46.76 -52.62
N LEU A 114 7.37 46.68 -53.57
CA LEU A 114 5.99 46.27 -53.35
C LEU A 114 5.89 44.76 -53.10
N PHE A 115 6.69 43.94 -53.77
CA PHE A 115 6.83 42.51 -53.44
C PHE A 115 7.38 42.31 -52.01
N LEU A 116 8.44 43.03 -51.63
CA LEU A 116 9.00 42.99 -50.28
C LEU A 116 7.99 43.49 -49.23
N LEU A 117 7.19 44.51 -49.54
CA LEU A 117 6.11 44.99 -48.68
C LEU A 117 4.99 43.94 -48.53
N VAL A 118 4.62 43.22 -49.60
CA VAL A 118 3.67 42.10 -49.54
C VAL A 118 4.23 40.93 -48.73
N VAL A 119 5.51 40.59 -48.87
CA VAL A 119 6.18 39.56 -48.06
C VAL A 119 6.23 39.98 -46.58
N LEU A 120 6.48 41.25 -46.26
CA LEU A 120 6.40 41.76 -44.89
C LEU A 120 4.97 41.78 -44.33
N LEU A 121 3.96 42.08 -45.15
CA LEU A 121 2.55 41.98 -44.74
C LEU A 121 2.12 40.53 -44.50
N LEU A 122 2.49 39.59 -45.37
CA LEU A 122 2.19 38.17 -45.20
C LEU A 122 2.96 37.56 -44.03
N GLY A 123 4.24 37.94 -43.83
CA GLY A 123 5.02 37.56 -42.67
C GLY A 123 4.44 38.13 -41.37
N GLY A 124 4.03 39.41 -41.37
CA GLY A 124 3.35 40.03 -40.23
C GLY A 124 2.00 39.38 -39.92
N ALA A 125 1.18 39.10 -40.93
CA ALA A 125 -0.09 38.41 -40.77
C ALA A 125 0.09 36.96 -40.29
N PHE A 126 1.11 36.25 -40.78
CA PHE A 126 1.46 34.90 -40.31
C PHE A 126 1.94 34.93 -38.85
N LEU A 127 2.79 35.89 -38.47
CA LEU A 127 3.23 36.07 -37.09
C LEU A 127 2.04 36.39 -36.17
N ILE A 128 1.15 37.30 -36.55
CA ILE A 128 -0.07 37.62 -35.79
C ILE A 128 -0.96 36.37 -35.65
N TYR A 129 -1.25 35.67 -36.74
CA TYR A 129 -2.07 34.45 -36.73
C TYR A 129 -1.46 33.33 -35.85
N ASN A 130 -0.13 33.17 -35.91
CA ASN A 130 0.60 32.19 -35.10
C ASN A 130 0.66 32.58 -33.61
N GLU A 131 0.70 33.87 -33.31
CA GLU A 131 0.85 34.40 -31.95
C GLU A 131 -0.48 34.56 -31.21
N THR A 132 -1.56 34.96 -31.89
CA THR A 132 -2.90 35.04 -31.30
C THR A 132 -3.71 33.78 -31.60
N VAL A 133 -4.22 33.64 -32.83
CA VAL A 133 -5.21 32.62 -33.22
C VAL A 133 -4.73 31.21 -32.94
N ARG A 134 -3.47 30.87 -33.23
CA ARG A 134 -2.95 29.52 -32.96
C ARG A 134 -2.76 29.26 -31.47
N LYS A 135 -2.32 30.25 -30.67
CA LYS A 135 -2.13 30.07 -29.21
C LYS A 135 -3.47 29.98 -28.49
N GLU A 136 -4.42 30.85 -28.81
CA GLU A 136 -5.78 30.84 -28.22
C GLU A 136 -6.52 29.52 -28.47
N ASN A 137 -6.44 28.96 -29.67
CA ASN A 137 -7.08 27.67 -29.96
C ASN A 137 -6.39 26.48 -29.28
N LEU A 138 -5.06 26.52 -29.11
CA LEU A 138 -4.32 25.49 -28.34
C LEU A 138 -4.61 25.59 -26.84
N GLU A 139 -4.67 26.81 -26.29
CA GLU A 139 -4.99 27.08 -24.88
C GLU A 139 -6.42 26.64 -24.54
N ARG A 140 -7.40 27.00 -25.37
CA ARG A 140 -8.78 26.51 -25.28
C ARG A 140 -8.85 24.98 -25.31
N SER A 141 -8.17 24.34 -26.26
CA SER A 141 -8.20 22.88 -26.39
C SER A 141 -7.51 22.18 -25.20
N GLY A 142 -6.45 22.77 -24.65
CA GLY A 142 -5.82 22.33 -23.41
C GLY A 142 -6.74 22.48 -22.19
N TRP A 143 -7.49 23.58 -22.09
CA TRP A 143 -8.45 23.81 -21.02
C TRP A 143 -9.66 22.87 -21.09
N GLU A 144 -10.23 22.67 -22.28
CA GLU A 144 -11.27 21.68 -22.53
C GLU A 144 -10.79 20.25 -22.17
N THR A 145 -9.51 19.96 -22.43
CA THR A 145 -8.88 18.68 -22.02
C THR A 145 -8.73 18.57 -20.50
N ALA A 146 -8.29 19.63 -19.81
CA ALA A 146 -8.18 19.66 -18.35
C ALA A 146 -9.55 19.50 -17.66
N LEU A 147 -10.58 20.21 -18.12
CA LEU A 147 -11.96 20.06 -17.64
C LEU A 147 -12.52 18.66 -17.90
N LYS A 148 -12.21 18.06 -19.05
CA LYS A 148 -12.64 16.69 -19.39
C LYS A 148 -11.94 15.62 -18.53
N LEU A 149 -10.70 15.86 -18.13
CA LEU A 149 -9.96 14.97 -17.22
C LEU A 149 -10.35 15.18 -15.76
N ASN A 150 -10.68 16.42 -15.36
CA ASN A 150 -10.98 16.88 -14.00
C ASN A 150 -10.11 16.21 -12.93
N SER A 151 -8.80 16.25 -13.12
CA SER A 151 -7.82 15.53 -12.29
C SER A 151 -6.62 16.42 -11.95
N VAL A 152 -5.88 16.04 -10.91
CA VAL A 152 -4.63 16.72 -10.51
C VAL A 152 -3.67 16.82 -11.69
N GLY A 153 -3.42 15.71 -12.40
CA GLY A 153 -2.58 15.70 -13.59
C GLY A 153 -3.13 16.55 -14.75
N GLY A 154 -4.44 16.57 -14.97
CA GLY A 154 -5.07 17.38 -16.02
C GLY A 154 -4.91 18.88 -15.82
N TYR A 155 -5.16 19.38 -14.60
CA TYR A 155 -4.97 20.79 -14.27
C TYR A 155 -3.49 21.20 -14.22
N LEU A 156 -2.60 20.31 -13.74
CA LEU A 156 -1.15 20.55 -13.78
C LEU A 156 -0.62 20.65 -15.22
N ALA A 157 -0.99 19.73 -16.11
CA ALA A 157 -0.55 19.73 -17.50
C ALA A 157 -1.04 20.97 -18.27
N TYR A 158 -2.26 21.44 -18.01
CA TYR A 158 -2.74 22.72 -18.58
C TYR A 158 -1.94 23.91 -18.04
N MET A 159 -1.68 23.99 -16.73
CA MET A 159 -0.88 25.08 -16.16
C MET A 159 0.59 25.04 -16.65
N GLU A 160 1.13 23.86 -16.96
CA GLU A 160 2.47 23.69 -17.53
C GLU A 160 2.54 24.15 -18.99
N ALA A 161 1.57 23.76 -19.81
CA ALA A 161 1.48 24.17 -21.21
C ALA A 161 1.11 25.65 -21.38
N PHE A 162 0.32 26.20 -20.45
CA PHE A 162 -0.17 27.58 -20.48
C PHE A 162 -0.02 28.31 -19.12
N PRO A 163 1.22 28.65 -18.68
CA PRO A 163 1.47 29.27 -17.36
C PRO A 163 0.90 30.68 -17.19
N HIS A 164 0.48 31.30 -18.30
CA HIS A 164 -0.20 32.60 -18.37
C HIS A 164 -1.47 32.50 -19.24
N GLY A 165 -2.09 31.31 -19.29
CA GLY A 165 -3.37 31.09 -19.94
C GLY A 165 -4.50 31.86 -19.26
N ILE A 166 -5.63 32.01 -19.96
CA ILE A 166 -6.79 32.74 -19.45
C ILE A 166 -7.35 32.00 -18.23
N HIS A 167 -7.39 30.67 -18.30
CA HIS A 167 -7.96 29.80 -17.27
C HIS A 167 -6.94 29.30 -16.23
N SER A 168 -5.73 29.88 -16.14
CA SER A 168 -4.72 29.45 -15.15
C SER A 168 -5.19 29.58 -13.70
N LYS A 169 -6.08 30.54 -13.41
CA LYS A 169 -6.65 30.72 -12.07
C LYS A 169 -7.73 29.66 -11.78
N GLU A 170 -8.61 29.39 -12.73
CA GLU A 170 -9.63 28.34 -12.63
C GLU A 170 -9.00 26.95 -12.51
N ALA A 171 -7.89 26.68 -13.22
CA ALA A 171 -7.12 25.45 -13.09
C ALA A 171 -6.50 25.30 -11.69
N GLN A 172 -5.99 26.40 -11.11
CA GLN A 172 -5.50 26.42 -9.73
C GLN A 172 -6.63 26.20 -8.71
N GLU A 173 -7.80 26.78 -8.92
CA GLU A 173 -8.97 26.62 -8.05
C GLU A 173 -9.56 25.21 -8.13
N GLY A 174 -9.66 24.62 -9.33
CA GLY A 174 -10.05 23.21 -9.53
C GLY A 174 -9.07 22.22 -8.90
N LEU A 175 -7.76 22.46 -9.04
CA LEU A 175 -6.72 21.68 -8.38
C LEU A 175 -6.86 21.73 -6.84
N LEU A 176 -7.09 22.92 -6.28
CA LEU A 176 -7.26 23.11 -4.83
C LEU A 176 -8.55 22.44 -4.31
N LEU A 177 -9.64 22.49 -5.09
CA LEU A 177 -10.91 21.83 -4.75
C LEU A 177 -10.72 20.31 -4.64
N LEU A 178 -10.24 19.66 -5.70
CA LEU A 178 -9.97 18.20 -5.73
C LEU A 178 -9.07 17.78 -4.56
N LYS A 179 -8.01 18.56 -4.31
CA LYS A 179 -7.08 18.31 -3.20
C LYS A 179 -7.73 18.42 -1.81
N SER A 180 -8.73 19.29 -1.65
CA SER A 180 -9.47 19.45 -0.39
C SER A 180 -10.54 18.36 -0.18
N GLU A 181 -11.15 17.88 -1.27
CA GLU A 181 -12.09 16.76 -1.25
C GLU A 181 -11.38 15.45 -0.88
N GLU A 182 -10.21 15.20 -1.46
CA GLU A 182 -9.35 14.05 -1.13
C GLU A 182 -8.91 14.08 0.34
N ALA A 183 -8.52 15.26 0.85
CA ALA A 183 -8.15 15.44 2.27
C ALA A 183 -9.33 15.14 3.21
N SER A 184 -10.51 15.65 2.89
CA SER A 184 -11.73 15.43 3.65
C SER A 184 -12.14 13.94 3.67
N ALA A 185 -11.98 13.23 2.55
CA ALA A 185 -12.24 11.80 2.47
C ALA A 185 -11.25 10.99 3.34
N TRP A 186 -9.94 11.28 3.29
CA TRP A 186 -8.96 10.64 4.17
C TRP A 186 -9.23 10.92 5.65
N GLU A 187 -9.51 12.17 6.03
CA GLU A 187 -9.78 12.56 7.42
C GLU A 187 -11.01 11.83 8.02
N GLN A 188 -12.00 11.50 7.20
CA GLN A 188 -13.14 10.67 7.59
C GLN A 188 -12.76 9.18 7.72
N MET A 189 -11.92 8.65 6.82
CA MET A 189 -11.56 7.22 6.79
C MET A 189 -10.41 6.82 7.71
N LYS A 190 -9.53 7.73 8.16
CA LYS A 190 -8.32 7.38 8.93
C LYS A 190 -8.59 6.58 10.21
N ALA A 191 -9.76 6.80 10.82
CA ALA A 191 -10.23 6.06 12.00
C ALA A 191 -11.10 4.84 11.65
N SER A 192 -11.57 4.72 10.39
CA SER A 192 -12.41 3.61 9.93
C SER A 192 -11.69 2.26 10.08
N GLY A 193 -12.50 1.23 10.32
CA GLY A 193 -12.10 -0.18 10.23
C GLY A 193 -12.52 -0.83 8.92
N ASN A 194 -13.23 -0.12 8.04
CA ASN A 194 -13.76 -0.67 6.80
C ASN A 194 -12.65 -0.78 5.74
N THR A 195 -12.04 -1.96 5.64
CA THR A 195 -10.97 -2.23 4.68
C THR A 195 -11.43 -2.12 3.21
N SER A 196 -12.74 -2.13 2.93
CA SER A 196 -13.29 -1.91 1.58
C SER A 196 -13.32 -0.43 1.18
N GLU A 197 -13.63 0.47 2.12
CA GLU A 197 -13.50 1.93 1.91
C GLU A 197 -12.04 2.31 1.59
N LEU A 198 -11.12 1.80 2.43
CA LEU A 198 -9.69 2.07 2.34
C LEU A 198 -9.07 1.57 1.02
N ARG A 199 -9.32 0.30 0.62
CA ARG A 199 -8.90 -0.20 -0.70
C ARG A 199 -9.57 0.59 -1.83
N GLY A 200 -10.86 0.83 -1.73
CA GLY A 200 -11.64 1.58 -2.72
C GLY A 200 -11.23 3.05 -2.87
N PHE A 201 -10.48 3.63 -1.92
CA PHE A 201 -9.82 4.92 -2.09
C PHE A 201 -8.53 4.78 -2.90
N ILE A 202 -7.61 3.88 -2.54
CA ILE A 202 -6.35 3.68 -3.30
C ILE A 202 -6.64 3.35 -4.77
N THR A 203 -7.64 2.51 -5.05
CA THR A 203 -8.06 2.18 -6.44
C THR A 203 -8.55 3.39 -7.24
N ARG A 204 -9.10 4.43 -6.60
CA ARG A 204 -9.53 5.68 -7.25
C ARG A 204 -8.44 6.76 -7.28
N HIS A 205 -7.55 6.74 -6.30
CA HIS A 205 -6.48 7.72 -6.11
C HIS A 205 -5.12 7.01 -5.98
N PRO A 206 -4.62 6.32 -7.02
CA PRO A 206 -3.39 5.52 -6.93
C PRO A 206 -2.13 6.37 -6.73
N GLU A 207 -2.15 7.63 -7.19
CA GLU A 207 -1.09 8.62 -6.93
C GLU A 207 -1.32 9.41 -5.64
N SER A 208 -2.25 8.98 -4.76
CA SER A 208 -2.53 9.68 -3.51
C SER A 208 -1.31 9.64 -2.57
N PRO A 209 -0.87 10.78 -2.04
CA PRO A 209 0.15 10.82 -0.99
C PRO A 209 -0.36 10.23 0.35
N TYR A 210 -1.66 9.96 0.48
CA TYR A 210 -2.22 9.19 1.59
C TYR A 210 -2.10 7.67 1.39
N ALA A 211 -1.81 7.16 0.18
CA ALA A 211 -1.78 5.73 -0.09
C ALA A 211 -0.85 4.95 0.86
N PRO A 212 0.39 5.38 1.19
CA PRO A 212 1.24 4.66 2.14
C PRO A 212 0.67 4.60 3.58
N LEU A 213 -0.12 5.60 3.99
CA LEU A 213 -0.81 5.60 5.28
C LEU A 213 -2.01 4.65 5.29
N ILE A 214 -2.73 4.58 4.17
CA ILE A 214 -3.88 3.68 3.98
C ILE A 214 -3.42 2.23 3.85
N GLU A 215 -2.34 1.97 3.12
CA GLU A 215 -1.67 0.66 3.03
C GLU A 215 -1.23 0.16 4.41
N ARG A 216 -0.56 1.01 5.22
CA ARG A 216 -0.21 0.66 6.61
C ARG A 216 -1.47 0.39 7.44
N ARG A 217 -2.51 1.21 7.30
CA ARG A 217 -3.78 1.00 8.00
C ARG A 217 -4.44 -0.32 7.60
N LEU A 218 -4.38 -0.72 6.33
CA LEU A 218 -4.86 -2.01 5.83
C LEU A 218 -4.03 -3.18 6.39
N ASP A 219 -2.71 -3.04 6.42
CA ASP A 219 -1.78 -4.03 6.99
C ASP A 219 -2.03 -4.24 8.49
N SER A 220 -2.11 -3.17 9.28
CA SER A 220 -2.48 -3.23 10.70
C SER A 220 -3.89 -3.79 10.93
N LEU A 221 -4.87 -3.48 10.08
CA LEU A 221 -6.23 -4.03 10.20
C LEU A 221 -6.28 -5.53 9.86
N SER A 222 -5.54 -5.99 8.84
CA SER A 222 -5.42 -7.41 8.50
C SER A 222 -4.71 -8.18 9.62
N TRP A 223 -3.62 -7.62 10.16
CA TRP A 223 -2.92 -8.17 11.32
C TRP A 223 -3.80 -8.25 12.58
N ILE A 224 -4.59 -7.22 12.88
CA ILE A 224 -5.56 -7.25 13.98
C ILE A 224 -6.63 -8.33 13.74
N GLY A 225 -7.07 -8.53 12.49
CA GLY A 225 -7.95 -9.65 12.12
C GLY A 225 -7.31 -11.01 12.39
N ALA A 226 -6.06 -11.20 12.00
CA ALA A 226 -5.29 -12.43 12.27
C ALA A 226 -5.10 -12.68 13.77
N LEU A 227 -4.85 -11.65 14.58
CA LEU A 227 -4.82 -11.75 16.05
C LEU A 227 -6.19 -12.04 16.67
N GLN A 228 -7.30 -11.57 16.06
CA GLN A 228 -8.66 -11.84 16.54
C GLN A 228 -9.11 -13.29 16.30
N VAL A 229 -8.76 -13.85 15.14
CA VAL A 229 -9.06 -15.25 14.79
C VAL A 229 -8.06 -16.20 15.47
N ASN A 230 -6.77 -15.83 15.48
CA ASN A 230 -5.69 -16.50 16.19
C ASN A 230 -5.52 -17.99 15.81
N THR A 231 -5.55 -18.32 14.51
CA THR A 231 -5.30 -19.68 14.00
C THR A 231 -4.14 -19.71 12.99
N PRO A 232 -3.55 -20.89 12.71
CA PRO A 232 -2.57 -21.04 11.63
C PRO A 232 -3.08 -20.49 10.29
N GLU A 233 -4.35 -20.72 9.98
CA GLU A 233 -4.99 -20.31 8.74
C GLU A 233 -5.03 -18.79 8.62
N SER A 234 -5.40 -18.06 9.68
CA SER A 234 -5.45 -16.59 9.66
C SER A 234 -4.06 -15.94 9.58
N TYR A 235 -3.03 -16.56 10.17
CA TYR A 235 -1.66 -16.09 10.00
C TYR A 235 -1.09 -16.44 8.61
N SER A 236 -1.46 -17.60 8.05
CA SER A 236 -1.11 -17.98 6.68
C SER A 236 -1.77 -17.06 5.64
N GLU A 237 -3.02 -16.65 5.87
CA GLU A 237 -3.71 -15.70 4.99
C GLU A 237 -3.02 -14.33 4.98
N TYR A 238 -2.67 -13.78 6.16
CA TYR A 238 -1.90 -12.54 6.26
C TYR A 238 -0.57 -12.62 5.50
N LEU A 239 0.19 -13.72 5.69
CA LEU A 239 1.45 -13.95 4.99
C LEU A 239 1.25 -14.03 3.47
N MET A 240 0.22 -14.75 2.99
CA MET A 240 -0.07 -14.86 1.55
C MET A 240 -0.53 -13.54 0.91
N GLN A 241 -1.26 -12.68 1.65
CA GLN A 241 -1.60 -11.34 1.18
C GLN A 241 -0.34 -10.45 1.08
N SER A 242 0.58 -10.56 2.04
CA SER A 242 1.87 -9.85 2.02
C SER A 242 2.79 -10.32 0.89
N GLU A 243 2.98 -11.64 0.72
CA GLU A 243 3.82 -12.24 -0.33
C GLU A 243 3.33 -11.93 -1.76
N ARG A 244 2.09 -11.44 -1.92
CA ARG A 244 1.52 -10.93 -3.19
C ARG A 244 1.61 -9.42 -3.37
N GLY A 245 2.03 -8.68 -2.34
CA GLY A 245 1.96 -7.21 -2.32
C GLY A 245 0.56 -6.64 -2.13
N GLU A 246 -0.42 -7.42 -1.63
CA GLU A 246 -1.74 -6.91 -1.23
C GLU A 246 -1.69 -6.12 0.09
N LEU A 247 -0.62 -6.33 0.88
CA LEU A 247 -0.31 -5.66 2.15
C LEU A 247 1.16 -5.22 2.21
N ARG A 248 1.53 -4.43 3.23
CA ARG A 248 2.92 -3.93 3.43
C ARG A 248 3.84 -4.92 4.15
N GLY A 249 3.30 -5.89 4.87
CA GLY A 249 4.10 -6.92 5.55
C GLY A 249 4.81 -6.45 6.82
N GLU A 250 4.39 -5.36 7.46
CA GLU A 250 5.06 -4.82 8.65
C GLU A 250 5.02 -5.81 9.85
N TYR A 251 4.20 -6.88 9.77
CA TYR A 251 4.08 -7.94 10.77
C TYR A 251 4.54 -9.34 10.32
N GLU A 252 5.09 -9.51 9.11
CA GLU A 252 5.41 -10.84 8.54
C GLU A 252 6.20 -11.76 9.49
N LEU A 253 7.26 -11.24 10.11
CA LEU A 253 8.12 -12.02 11.00
C LEU A 253 7.34 -12.62 12.18
N VAL A 254 6.46 -11.81 12.79
CA VAL A 254 5.68 -12.19 13.98
C VAL A 254 4.39 -12.97 13.63
N ALA A 255 3.93 -12.86 12.38
CA ALA A 255 2.92 -13.73 11.80
C ALA A 255 3.50 -15.14 11.52
N ARG A 256 4.71 -15.21 10.94
CA ARG A 256 5.44 -16.46 10.67
C ARG A 256 5.82 -17.18 11.96
N GLU A 257 6.21 -16.44 13.00
CA GLU A 257 6.40 -16.97 14.35
C GLU A 257 5.10 -17.58 14.92
N ARG A 258 3.99 -16.83 14.97
CA ARG A 258 2.72 -17.35 15.52
C ARG A 258 2.13 -18.50 14.70
N TYR A 259 2.30 -18.47 13.37
CA TYR A 259 2.01 -19.62 12.51
C TYR A 259 2.78 -20.86 12.98
N SER A 260 4.10 -20.76 13.15
CA SER A 260 4.94 -21.89 13.59
C SER A 260 4.62 -22.38 15.00
N MET A 261 4.11 -21.49 15.89
CA MET A 261 3.66 -21.89 17.22
C MET A 261 2.36 -22.71 17.17
N LEU A 262 1.39 -22.33 16.33
CA LEU A 262 0.08 -22.98 16.30
C LEU A 262 -0.02 -24.14 15.29
N HIS A 263 0.82 -24.15 14.25
CA HIS A 263 0.82 -25.19 13.21
C HIS A 263 1.64 -26.42 13.65
N GLN A 264 1.05 -27.27 14.48
CA GLN A 264 1.63 -28.55 14.90
C GLN A 264 1.16 -29.68 13.97
N SER A 265 2.10 -30.52 13.52
CA SER A 265 1.91 -31.45 12.38
C SER A 265 1.84 -32.94 12.77
N SER A 266 1.84 -33.26 14.06
CA SER A 266 1.78 -34.64 14.55
C SER A 266 0.40 -35.29 14.32
N PRO A 267 0.34 -36.62 14.09
CA PRO A 267 -0.91 -37.35 13.97
C PRO A 267 -1.68 -37.32 15.30
N VAL A 268 -2.93 -36.87 15.24
CA VAL A 268 -3.81 -36.70 16.40
C VAL A 268 -4.46 -38.04 16.74
N VAL A 269 -4.29 -38.53 17.98
CA VAL A 269 -5.06 -39.66 18.51
C VAL A 269 -6.30 -39.11 19.22
N ASP A 270 -7.50 -39.48 18.77
CA ASP A 270 -8.79 -38.91 19.22
C ASP A 270 -8.95 -38.92 20.75
N THR A 271 -8.56 -40.00 21.43
CA THR A 271 -8.64 -40.11 22.90
C THR A 271 -7.60 -39.28 23.63
N GLU A 272 -6.42 -39.05 23.04
CA GLU A 272 -5.37 -38.20 23.63
C GLU A 272 -5.75 -36.73 23.52
N ILE A 273 -6.20 -36.28 22.33
CA ILE A 273 -6.63 -34.89 22.15
C ILE A 273 -7.87 -34.56 22.97
N GLU A 274 -8.82 -35.48 23.13
CA GLU A 274 -10.02 -35.22 23.93
C GLU A 274 -9.68 -35.04 25.41
N ASN A 275 -8.76 -35.84 25.96
CA ASN A 275 -8.27 -35.63 27.33
C ASN A 275 -7.51 -34.30 27.48
N ILE A 276 -6.64 -33.96 26.52
CA ILE A 276 -5.92 -32.67 26.48
C ILE A 276 -6.89 -31.49 26.45
N ARG A 277 -7.91 -31.53 25.57
CA ARG A 277 -8.96 -30.51 25.44
C ARG A 277 -9.77 -30.36 26.72
N ASN A 278 -10.14 -31.46 27.38
CA ASN A 278 -10.86 -31.43 28.65
C ASN A 278 -10.02 -30.84 29.79
N THR A 279 -8.72 -31.16 29.85
CA THR A 279 -7.78 -30.51 30.78
C THR A 279 -7.71 -28.99 30.56
N ILE A 280 -7.53 -28.53 29.32
CA ILE A 280 -7.44 -27.10 28.98
C ILE A 280 -8.74 -26.36 29.30
N SER A 281 -9.87 -26.94 28.86
CA SER A 281 -11.20 -26.36 29.05
C SER A 281 -11.54 -26.26 30.53
N GLY A 282 -11.32 -27.33 31.30
CA GLY A 282 -11.57 -27.36 32.73
C GLY A 282 -10.67 -26.42 33.52
N PHE A 283 -9.37 -26.36 33.19
CA PHE A 283 -8.42 -25.43 33.81
C PHE A 283 -8.83 -23.97 33.61
N TYR A 284 -9.13 -23.56 32.38
CA TYR A 284 -9.54 -22.18 32.10
C TYR A 284 -10.96 -21.85 32.57
N ALA A 285 -11.89 -22.81 32.57
CA ALA A 285 -13.21 -22.63 33.18
C ALA A 285 -13.11 -22.41 34.70
N ALA A 286 -12.22 -23.14 35.38
CA ALA A 286 -11.98 -22.95 36.81
C ALA A 286 -11.29 -21.60 37.14
N LEU A 287 -10.33 -21.16 36.29
CA LEU A 287 -9.71 -19.83 36.43
C LEU A 287 -10.66 -18.67 36.13
N SER A 288 -11.66 -18.87 35.26
CA SER A 288 -12.63 -17.82 34.86
C SER A 288 -13.90 -17.80 35.72
N GLY A 289 -14.22 -18.92 36.38
CA GLY A 289 -15.47 -19.14 37.10
C GLY A 289 -15.43 -18.69 38.56
N THR A 290 -16.18 -19.39 39.42
CA THR A 290 -16.18 -19.19 40.87
C THR A 290 -15.42 -20.29 41.62
N ASN A 291 -15.41 -21.52 41.11
CA ASN A 291 -14.69 -22.66 41.68
C ASN A 291 -13.21 -22.69 41.26
N HIS A 292 -12.41 -21.79 41.83
CA HIS A 292 -10.98 -21.65 41.50
C HIS A 292 -10.15 -22.84 42.00
N ASP A 293 -10.61 -23.51 43.06
CA ASP A 293 -10.01 -24.77 43.55
C ASP A 293 -10.07 -25.87 42.47
N GLY A 294 -11.08 -25.83 41.59
CA GLY A 294 -11.15 -26.67 40.40
C GLY A 294 -9.92 -26.56 39.48
N ALA A 295 -9.14 -25.47 39.52
CA ALA A 295 -7.98 -25.30 38.65
C ALA A 295 -6.80 -26.20 39.05
N PHE A 296 -6.61 -26.51 40.34
CA PHE A 296 -5.44 -27.27 40.78
C PHE A 296 -5.52 -28.77 40.46
N GLN A 297 -6.70 -29.32 40.18
CA GLN A 297 -6.86 -30.74 39.82
C GLN A 297 -6.25 -31.07 38.44
N TYR A 298 -6.10 -30.05 37.58
CA TYR A 298 -5.46 -30.14 36.27
C TYR A 298 -3.94 -29.94 36.32
N LEU A 299 -3.37 -29.61 37.48
CA LEU A 299 -1.92 -29.41 37.65
C LEU A 299 -1.25 -30.70 38.12
N ALA A 300 -0.09 -31.01 37.55
CA ALA A 300 0.79 -32.06 38.05
C ALA A 300 1.28 -31.72 39.47
N PRO A 301 1.64 -32.70 40.32
CA PRO A 301 2.10 -32.46 41.69
C PRO A 301 3.21 -31.41 41.81
N THR A 302 4.12 -31.40 40.83
CA THR A 302 5.12 -30.35 40.62
C THR A 302 5.00 -29.82 39.21
N VAL A 303 4.86 -28.50 39.06
CA VAL A 303 4.86 -27.78 37.79
C VAL A 303 6.23 -27.10 37.64
N SER A 304 6.93 -27.30 36.53
CA SER A 304 8.30 -26.79 36.32
C SER A 304 8.36 -25.29 36.02
N ARG A 305 7.28 -24.75 35.46
CA ARG A 305 7.09 -23.32 35.18
C ARG A 305 5.59 -23.01 35.22
N PHE A 306 5.20 -21.94 35.92
CA PHE A 306 3.82 -21.46 35.96
C PHE A 306 3.79 -19.97 35.58
N PHE A 307 3.60 -19.70 34.29
CA PHE A 307 3.74 -18.40 33.65
C PHE A 307 5.12 -17.77 33.89
N SER A 308 5.20 -16.81 34.82
CA SER A 308 6.42 -16.13 35.26
C SER A 308 7.03 -16.73 36.53
N SER A 309 6.29 -17.59 37.25
CA SER A 309 6.81 -18.36 38.38
C SER A 309 7.67 -19.53 37.89
N GLY A 310 8.77 -19.78 38.59
CA GLY A 310 9.59 -20.99 38.42
C GLY A 310 8.91 -22.25 38.97
N ALA A 311 9.70 -23.31 39.18
CA ALA A 311 9.16 -24.59 39.63
C ALA A 311 8.48 -24.50 41.01
N ALA A 312 7.26 -25.03 41.11
CA ALA A 312 6.43 -24.99 42.31
C ALA A 312 5.53 -26.24 42.41
N SER A 313 5.07 -26.57 43.63
CA SER A 313 4.01 -27.57 43.78
C SER A 313 2.64 -26.97 43.46
N ARG A 314 1.69 -27.81 43.04
CA ARG A 314 0.31 -27.39 42.76
C ARG A 314 -0.37 -26.71 43.97
N GLU A 315 -0.04 -27.13 45.20
CA GLU A 315 -0.58 -26.55 46.45
C GLU A 315 -0.08 -25.12 46.65
N ARG A 316 1.20 -24.85 46.32
CA ARG A 316 1.74 -23.49 46.30
C ARG A 316 1.06 -22.63 45.23
N ILE A 317 0.88 -23.17 44.03
CA ILE A 317 0.24 -22.45 42.90
C ILE A 317 -1.21 -22.10 43.24
N ALA A 318 -1.97 -23.02 43.84
CA ALA A 318 -3.33 -22.75 44.32
C ALA A 318 -3.36 -21.59 45.34
N GLY A 319 -2.41 -21.57 46.28
CA GLY A 319 -2.24 -20.45 47.22
C GLY A 319 -1.90 -19.13 46.54
N GLU A 320 -1.01 -19.13 45.55
CA GLU A 320 -0.65 -17.92 44.77
C GLU A 320 -1.85 -17.37 43.97
N LEU A 321 -2.63 -18.25 43.31
CA LEU A 321 -3.85 -17.89 42.58
C LEU A 321 -4.92 -17.29 43.51
N LEU A 322 -5.15 -17.90 44.68
CA LEU A 322 -6.08 -17.39 45.68
C LEU A 322 -5.67 -15.99 46.18
N MET A 323 -4.38 -15.79 46.47
CA MET A 323 -3.86 -14.49 46.88
C MET A 323 -3.95 -13.43 45.76
N ALA A 324 -3.75 -13.82 44.50
CA ALA A 324 -3.91 -12.93 43.35
C ALA A 324 -5.36 -12.45 43.22
N ARG A 325 -6.34 -13.35 43.33
CA ARG A 325 -7.78 -13.01 43.32
C ARG A 325 -8.15 -12.03 44.43
N THR A 326 -7.65 -12.25 45.65
CA THR A 326 -7.88 -11.36 46.80
C THR A 326 -7.35 -9.94 46.54
N ARG A 327 -6.14 -9.81 45.97
CA ARG A 327 -5.55 -8.51 45.60
C ARG A 327 -6.31 -7.81 44.47
N ALA A 328 -6.82 -8.58 43.51
CA ALA A 328 -7.66 -8.09 42.42
C ALA A 328 -9.08 -7.69 42.85
N GLN A 329 -9.42 -7.75 44.15
CA GLN A 329 -10.74 -7.45 44.71
C GLN A 329 -11.89 -8.24 44.05
N GLY A 330 -11.59 -9.42 43.49
CA GLY A 330 -12.55 -10.24 42.75
C GLY A 330 -12.86 -9.78 41.33
N ALA A 331 -12.11 -8.83 40.75
CA ALA A 331 -12.23 -8.44 39.35
C ALA A 331 -12.13 -9.66 38.42
N THR A 332 -13.16 -9.88 37.61
CA THR A 332 -13.28 -11.09 36.78
C THR A 332 -12.39 -10.99 35.54
N LEU A 333 -11.23 -11.64 35.60
CA LEU A 333 -10.46 -12.03 34.43
C LEU A 333 -11.03 -13.36 33.90
N SER A 334 -11.45 -13.37 32.64
CA SER A 334 -12.04 -14.53 31.96
C SER A 334 -11.20 -14.94 30.75
N PHE A 335 -11.05 -16.24 30.57
CA PHE A 335 -10.15 -16.88 29.62
C PHE A 335 -10.94 -17.73 28.62
N THR A 336 -10.76 -17.49 27.33
CA THR A 336 -11.42 -18.24 26.24
C THR A 336 -10.37 -18.91 25.36
N PRO A 337 -10.04 -20.19 25.60
CA PRO A 337 -9.12 -20.97 24.75
C PRO A 337 -9.82 -21.48 23.47
N GLY A 338 -9.10 -21.49 22.35
CA GLY A 338 -9.57 -22.01 21.07
C GLY A 338 -9.43 -23.54 20.96
N ILE A 339 -10.29 -24.27 21.70
CA ILE A 339 -10.23 -25.73 21.89
C ILE A 339 -10.20 -26.55 20.59
N GLU A 340 -10.93 -26.13 19.55
CA GLU A 340 -10.98 -26.85 18.27
C GLU A 340 -9.63 -26.84 17.53
N ALA A 341 -8.91 -25.73 17.61
CA ALA A 341 -7.60 -25.53 16.99
C ALA A 341 -6.47 -26.28 17.73
N VAL A 342 -6.70 -26.76 18.96
CA VAL A 342 -5.68 -27.45 19.74
C VAL A 342 -5.20 -28.71 19.01
N ARG A 343 -3.89 -28.83 18.90
CA ARG A 343 -3.13 -30.01 18.48
C ARG A 343 -2.08 -30.29 19.57
N TYR A 344 -1.29 -31.35 19.41
CA TYR A 344 -0.19 -31.65 20.31
C TYR A 344 0.95 -32.35 19.59
N GLU A 345 2.14 -32.29 20.17
CA GLU A 345 3.30 -33.09 19.78
C GLU A 345 3.77 -33.90 21.00
N ARG A 346 4.44 -35.05 20.77
CA ARG A 346 5.07 -35.82 21.86
C ARG A 346 6.57 -35.55 21.88
N ASN A 347 7.09 -34.99 22.98
CA ASN A 347 8.53 -34.75 23.12
C ASN A 347 9.30 -36.01 23.56
N ALA A 348 10.63 -35.96 23.54
CA ALA A 348 11.52 -37.07 23.89
C ALA A 348 11.45 -37.54 25.37
N ARG A 349 10.52 -37.02 26.18
CA ARG A 349 10.18 -37.46 27.53
C ARG A 349 8.73 -37.96 27.63
N GLU A 350 8.13 -38.29 26.49
CA GLU A 350 6.74 -38.75 26.31
C GLU A 350 5.66 -37.75 26.77
N ARG A 351 6.04 -36.48 27.00
CA ARG A 351 5.12 -35.40 27.38
C ARG A 351 4.43 -34.81 26.16
N TYR A 352 3.17 -34.46 26.33
CA TYR A 352 2.39 -33.73 25.32
C TYR A 352 2.80 -32.25 25.36
N VAL A 353 3.31 -31.72 24.27
CA VAL A 353 3.60 -30.30 24.06
C VAL A 353 2.43 -29.69 23.29
N VAL A 354 1.78 -28.69 23.88
CA VAL A 354 0.48 -28.19 23.42
C VAL A 354 0.53 -26.67 23.33
N ASN A 355 0.21 -26.12 22.16
CA ASN A 355 0.09 -24.67 21.95
C ASN A 355 -1.38 -24.32 21.73
N VAL A 356 -1.91 -23.42 22.56
CA VAL A 356 -3.35 -23.09 22.64
C VAL A 356 -3.56 -21.61 22.33
N PRO A 357 -4.33 -21.25 21.29
CA PRO A 357 -4.69 -19.86 21.06
C PRO A 357 -5.68 -19.41 22.15
N LEU A 358 -5.45 -18.24 22.74
CA LEU A 358 -6.20 -17.73 23.89
C LEU A 358 -6.66 -16.29 23.67
N THR A 359 -7.90 -16.01 24.08
CA THR A 359 -8.39 -14.64 24.34
C THR A 359 -8.54 -14.42 25.84
N LYS A 360 -7.99 -13.32 26.35
CA LYS A 360 -8.27 -12.82 27.71
C LYS A 360 -9.37 -11.76 27.65
N SER A 361 -10.16 -11.64 28.71
CA SER A 361 -11.15 -10.58 28.86
C SER A 361 -11.31 -10.14 30.31
N TYR A 362 -11.50 -8.84 30.53
CA TYR A 362 -11.62 -8.25 31.87
C TYR A 362 -12.54 -7.03 31.85
N VAL A 363 -13.07 -6.67 33.02
CA VAL A 363 -13.89 -5.45 33.17
C VAL A 363 -13.00 -4.29 33.59
N ARG A 364 -13.01 -3.21 32.80
CA ARG A 364 -12.39 -1.91 33.09
C ARG A 364 -13.48 -0.84 32.98
N ASP A 365 -13.68 -0.08 34.05
CA ASP A 365 -14.68 1.01 34.12
C ASP A 365 -16.10 0.62 33.70
N GLY A 366 -16.49 -0.64 33.96
CA GLY A 366 -17.79 -1.22 33.59
C GLY A 366 -17.86 -1.78 32.16
N VAL A 367 -16.84 -1.57 31.33
CA VAL A 367 -16.72 -2.10 29.96
C VAL A 367 -15.94 -3.41 29.99
N THR A 368 -16.40 -4.43 29.26
CA THR A 368 -15.64 -5.67 29.06
C THR A 368 -14.66 -5.50 27.90
N GLU A 369 -13.38 -5.39 28.22
CA GLU A 369 -12.29 -5.36 27.25
C GLU A 369 -11.92 -6.80 26.87
N ARG A 370 -11.59 -7.05 25.60
CA ARG A 370 -11.16 -8.36 25.09
C ARG A 370 -9.82 -8.21 24.37
N VAL A 371 -8.85 -9.01 24.78
CA VAL A 371 -7.48 -9.01 24.24
C VAL A 371 -7.21 -10.41 23.67
N PRO A 372 -7.37 -10.61 22.35
CA PRO A 372 -7.10 -11.87 21.66
C PRO A 372 -5.61 -12.00 21.30
N GLY A 373 -5.22 -13.05 20.58
CA GLY A 373 -3.86 -13.19 20.04
C GLY A 373 -2.78 -13.63 21.04
N TYR A 374 -3.15 -14.12 22.23
CA TYR A 374 -2.23 -14.85 23.10
C TYR A 374 -2.03 -16.26 22.56
N VAL A 375 -0.83 -16.81 22.74
CA VAL A 375 -0.56 -18.24 22.56
C VAL A 375 -0.06 -18.80 23.89
N VAL A 376 -0.74 -19.81 24.41
CA VAL A 376 -0.36 -20.49 25.65
C VAL A 376 0.40 -21.76 25.30
N HIS A 377 1.57 -21.92 25.89
CA HIS A 377 2.45 -23.06 25.70
C HIS A 377 2.37 -23.95 26.95
N MET A 378 1.99 -25.21 26.79
CA MET A 378 1.87 -26.19 27.88
C MET A 378 2.71 -27.44 27.62
N GLU A 379 3.26 -28.03 28.69
CA GLU A 379 3.68 -29.44 28.69
C GLU A 379 2.80 -30.23 29.67
N MET A 380 2.22 -31.35 29.23
CA MET A 380 1.47 -32.27 30.09
C MET A 380 2.21 -33.60 30.31
N ASN A 381 2.05 -34.21 31.49
CA ASN A 381 2.50 -35.59 31.73
C ASN A 381 1.60 -36.62 31.01
N PRO A 382 1.96 -37.92 30.99
CA PRO A 382 1.13 -38.97 30.40
C PRO A 382 -0.30 -39.02 30.97
N ASP A 383 -0.49 -38.60 32.22
CA ASP A 383 -1.78 -38.49 32.91
C ASP A 383 -2.62 -37.24 32.54
N PHE A 384 -2.21 -36.51 31.49
CA PHE A 384 -2.86 -35.29 30.98
C PHE A 384 -2.93 -34.11 31.96
N GLN A 385 -2.04 -34.06 32.95
CA GLN A 385 -1.90 -32.97 33.92
C GLN A 385 -0.84 -31.96 33.47
N ILE A 386 -1.15 -30.68 33.60
CA ILE A 386 -0.27 -29.55 33.26
C ILE A 386 0.97 -29.57 34.16
N SER A 387 2.13 -29.76 33.53
CA SER A 387 3.45 -29.87 34.17
C SER A 387 4.39 -28.71 33.83
N SER A 388 4.06 -27.93 32.80
CA SER A 388 4.64 -26.62 32.48
C SER A 388 3.56 -25.78 31.81
N ILE A 389 3.49 -24.48 32.09
CA ILE A 389 2.61 -23.52 31.40
C ILE A 389 3.27 -22.14 31.33
N TYR A 390 3.20 -21.49 30.17
CA TYR A 390 3.50 -20.06 29.99
C TYR A 390 2.77 -19.49 28.77
N GLU A 391 2.85 -18.18 28.54
CA GLU A 391 2.18 -17.50 27.42
C GLU A 391 3.15 -16.62 26.61
N THR A 392 2.86 -16.50 25.32
CA THR A 392 3.35 -15.46 24.41
C THR A 392 2.23 -14.45 24.19
N LYS A 393 2.54 -13.17 24.31
CA LYS A 393 1.58 -12.06 24.26
C LYS A 393 1.28 -11.61 22.81
N PRO A 394 0.11 -10.99 22.52
CA PRO A 394 -0.17 -10.41 21.20
C PRO A 394 0.74 -9.21 20.89
N HIS A 395 1.06 -8.39 21.89
CA HIS A 395 2.00 -7.26 21.83
C HIS A 395 2.68 -7.09 23.21
N PRO A 396 3.81 -6.36 23.32
CA PRO A 396 4.57 -6.26 24.58
C PRO A 396 3.74 -5.75 25.76
N ASP A 397 2.92 -4.72 25.52
CA ASP A 397 2.11 -4.01 26.53
C ASP A 397 0.77 -4.70 26.86
N ALA A 398 0.51 -5.88 26.30
CA ALA A 398 -0.70 -6.63 26.61
C ALA A 398 -0.67 -7.12 28.08
N PRO A 399 -1.82 -7.19 28.79
CA PRO A 399 -1.86 -7.54 30.22
C PRO A 399 -1.52 -9.01 30.55
#